data_AF-A0AAN0IJU8-F1
#
_entry.id   AF-A0AAN0IJU8-F1
#
_cell.length_a   1.000
_cell.length_b   1.000
_cell.length_c   1.000
_cell.angle_alpha   90.00
_cell.angle_beta   90.00
_cell.angle_gamma   90.00
#
_symmetry.space_group_name_H-M   'P 1'
#
loop_
_entity.id
_entity.type
_entity.pdbx_description
1 polymer ?
#
loop_
_entity_poly.entity_id
_entity_poly.type
_entity_poly.pdbx_seq_one_letter_code
_entity_poly.pdbx_strand_id
1 'polypeptide(L)'
;KYINFYKFTICNIILGKSPSVITEEKVNDTLVRSVYLQILRGRDGRDGLPGRDGVKGERGDKGEKGEKGEKGETGITSAKSGGVVYTRWGRKSCPTGAQLVYEGITGGSSYSQSGGGANYVCLPKVPQYMSTHVPPFHSYMHGSEYQNVNGIWPGKHNHNVPCAVCYTSTKSVKLMIPARTSCPSSWTREYKGYLMSERHIHPRNAVYECVDEAPESIAGSHSNADGALFFFVLTTCNGLPCPPYVVNRVITCVVCTK
;
A
#
# COMPACT_ATOMS: atom_id res chain seq x y z
N LYS A 1 36.80 -1.53 18.64
CA LYS A 1 38.09 -1.71 17.93
C LYS A 1 38.60 -3.17 17.86
N TYR A 2 37.76 -4.19 18.08
CA TYR A 2 38.20 -5.61 18.00
C TYR A 2 37.24 -6.56 17.23
N ILE A 3 36.30 -6.04 16.44
CA ILE A 3 35.40 -6.86 15.58
C ILE A 3 35.67 -6.68 14.08
N ASN A 4 36.42 -5.63 13.69
CA ASN A 4 36.73 -5.33 12.29
C ASN A 4 37.87 -6.18 11.68
N PHE A 5 38.53 -7.05 12.47
CA PHE A 5 39.65 -7.86 11.97
C PHE A 5 39.25 -9.25 11.45
N TYR A 6 38.09 -9.80 11.84
CA TYR A 6 37.63 -11.11 11.34
C TYR A 6 36.81 -11.05 10.05
N LYS A 7 36.28 -9.86 9.70
CA LYS A 7 35.41 -9.69 8.52
C LYS A 7 36.18 -9.43 7.21
N PHE A 8 37.47 -9.06 7.30
CA PHE A 8 38.32 -8.80 6.14
C PHE A 8 39.11 -10.02 5.65
N THR A 9 39.24 -11.07 6.45
CA THR A 9 40.06 -12.25 6.10
C THR A 9 39.31 -13.31 5.30
N ILE A 10 37.97 -13.35 5.37
CA ILE A 10 37.18 -14.36 4.63
C ILE A 10 36.91 -13.93 3.16
N CYS A 11 37.08 -12.65 2.82
CA CYS A 11 36.89 -12.18 1.44
C CYS A 11 38.13 -12.37 0.55
N ASN A 12 39.30 -12.70 1.10
CA ASN A 12 40.56 -12.79 0.35
C ASN A 12 41.04 -14.21 0.04
N ILE A 13 40.24 -15.26 0.30
CA ILE A 13 40.67 -16.65 0.09
C ILE A 13 40.09 -17.30 -1.19
N ILE A 14 39.06 -16.73 -1.84
CA ILE A 14 38.40 -17.42 -2.96
C ILE A 14 38.79 -16.91 -4.37
N LEU A 15 39.41 -15.75 -4.52
CA LEU A 15 39.81 -15.24 -5.85
C LEU A 15 41.22 -14.64 -5.80
N GLY A 16 42.24 -15.46 -6.00
CA GLY A 16 43.64 -15.05 -5.99
C GLY A 16 44.03 -14.11 -7.15
N LYS A 17 43.62 -12.83 -7.10
CA LYS A 17 44.21 -11.73 -7.87
C LYS A 17 44.16 -10.40 -7.10
N SER A 18 45.25 -9.65 -7.22
CA SER A 18 45.54 -8.34 -6.64
C SER A 18 44.61 -7.22 -7.17
N PRO A 19 44.49 -6.08 -6.45
CA PRO A 19 43.51 -5.06 -6.75
C PRO A 19 44.00 -4.15 -7.88
N SER A 20 43.35 -4.21 -9.02
CA SER A 20 43.41 -3.15 -10.04
C SER A 20 42.03 -2.54 -10.23
N VAL A 21 42.03 -1.22 -10.15
CA VAL A 21 40.96 -0.25 -10.39
C VAL A 21 40.02 -0.68 -11.53
N ILE A 22 38.71 -0.67 -11.31
CA ILE A 22 37.71 -0.71 -12.37
C ILE A 22 36.90 0.59 -12.28
N THR A 23 37.17 1.47 -13.25
CA THR A 23 36.41 2.69 -13.57
C THR A 23 35.03 2.36 -14.14
N GLU A 24 34.12 3.34 -14.10
CA GLU A 24 32.72 3.27 -14.53
C GLU A 24 32.50 2.57 -15.88
N GLU A 25 31.89 1.38 -15.86
CA GLU A 25 31.20 0.83 -17.03
C GLU A 25 30.04 -0.11 -16.63
N LYS A 26 28.83 0.29 -17.03
CA LYS A 26 27.57 -0.48 -17.20
C LYS A 26 27.38 -1.74 -16.32
N VAL A 27 26.83 -1.54 -15.12
CA VAL A 27 26.22 -2.64 -14.34
C VAL A 27 24.83 -2.95 -14.91
N ASN A 28 24.67 -4.15 -15.48
CA ASN A 28 23.41 -4.63 -16.06
C ASN A 28 22.39 -5.02 -14.96
N ASP A 29 21.09 -4.77 -15.19
CA ASP A 29 19.95 -4.95 -14.26
C ASP A 29 19.86 -6.39 -13.69
N THR A 30 20.33 -7.37 -14.46
CA THR A 30 20.42 -8.79 -14.07
C THR A 30 21.39 -9.04 -12.91
N LEU A 31 22.49 -8.28 -12.82
CA LEU A 31 23.53 -8.46 -11.81
C LEU A 31 23.09 -7.91 -10.44
N VAL A 32 22.32 -6.82 -10.45
CA VAL A 32 21.70 -6.25 -9.23
C VAL A 32 20.65 -7.22 -8.67
N ARG A 33 19.87 -7.87 -9.54
CA ARG A 33 18.83 -8.83 -9.16
C ARG A 33 19.40 -10.10 -8.50
N SER A 34 20.55 -10.60 -8.96
CA SER A 34 21.17 -11.81 -8.38
C SER A 34 21.78 -11.56 -7.01
N VAL A 35 22.38 -10.38 -6.79
CA VAL A 35 22.93 -9.97 -5.50
C VAL A 35 21.81 -9.71 -4.47
N TYR A 36 20.69 -9.12 -4.89
CA TYR A 36 19.56 -8.82 -4.01
C TYR A 36 18.87 -10.09 -3.46
N LEU A 37 18.78 -11.16 -4.26
CA LEU A 37 18.17 -12.43 -3.85
C LEU A 37 18.99 -13.21 -2.81
N GLN A 38 20.31 -13.00 -2.72
CA GLN A 38 21.13 -13.66 -1.71
C GLN A 38 21.05 -13.00 -0.33
N ILE A 39 20.81 -11.68 -0.25
CA ILE A 39 20.77 -10.92 1.01
C ILE A 39 19.44 -11.14 1.76
N LEU A 40 18.33 -11.43 1.05
CA LEU A 40 17.00 -11.64 1.65
C LEU A 40 16.72 -13.08 2.09
N ARG A 41 17.64 -14.03 1.85
CA ARG A 41 17.49 -15.40 2.33
C ARG A 41 17.94 -15.46 3.79
N GLY A 42 17.02 -15.08 4.69
CA GLY A 42 17.17 -15.35 6.12
C GLY A 42 17.46 -16.84 6.34
N ARG A 43 18.32 -17.16 7.32
CA ARG A 43 18.49 -18.54 7.77
C ARG A 43 17.13 -19.05 8.24
N ASP A 44 16.75 -20.24 7.79
CA ASP A 44 15.56 -20.91 8.28
C ASP A 44 15.58 -20.95 9.82
N GLY A 45 14.45 -20.59 10.44
CA GLY A 45 14.30 -20.73 11.88
C GLY A 45 14.48 -22.19 12.26
N ARG A 46 15.13 -22.47 13.40
CA ARG A 46 15.14 -23.83 13.95
C ARG A 46 13.71 -24.20 14.29
N ASP A 47 13.29 -25.39 13.87
CA ASP A 47 11.99 -25.96 14.25
C ASP A 47 11.90 -26.04 15.78
N GLY A 48 10.74 -25.68 16.32
CA GLY A 48 10.44 -25.87 17.74
C GLY A 48 10.42 -27.36 18.08
N LEU A 49 10.80 -27.71 19.31
CA LEU A 49 10.64 -29.08 19.81
C LEU A 49 9.15 -29.48 19.74
N PRO A 50 8.83 -30.72 19.32
CA PRO A 50 7.45 -31.20 19.33
C PRO A 50 6.85 -31.10 20.75
N GLY A 51 5.62 -30.60 20.84
CA GLY A 51 4.86 -30.65 22.09
C GLY A 51 4.59 -32.10 22.51
N ARG A 52 4.49 -32.35 23.83
CA ARG A 52 4.10 -33.67 24.34
C ARG A 52 2.65 -33.98 23.92
N ASP A 53 2.40 -35.23 23.56
CA ASP A 53 1.05 -35.70 23.21
C ASP A 53 0.09 -35.51 24.39
N GLY A 54 -1.05 -34.88 24.13
CA GLY A 54 -2.15 -34.76 25.09
C GLY A 54 -2.89 -36.09 25.23
N VAL A 55 -3.43 -36.35 26.42
CA VAL A 55 -4.26 -37.54 26.70
C VAL A 55 -5.51 -37.51 25.83
N LYS A 56 -5.79 -38.60 25.12
CA LYS A 56 -6.94 -38.73 24.20
C LYS A 56 -8.25 -38.67 24.99
N GLY A 57 -9.07 -37.64 24.76
CA GLY A 57 -10.43 -37.55 25.28
C GLY A 57 -11.34 -38.60 24.65
N GLU A 58 -12.33 -39.07 25.43
CA GLU A 58 -13.35 -40.00 24.94
C GLU A 58 -14.23 -39.35 23.86
N ARG A 59 -14.67 -40.18 22.90
CA ARG A 59 -15.46 -39.73 21.75
C ARG A 59 -16.89 -39.45 22.20
N GLY A 60 -17.35 -38.20 22.06
CA GLY A 60 -18.76 -37.85 22.21
C GLY A 60 -19.61 -38.40 21.05
N ASP A 61 -20.90 -38.63 21.33
CA ASP A 61 -21.86 -39.20 20.39
C ASP A 61 -22.11 -38.30 19.17
N LYS A 62 -22.40 -38.94 18.03
CA LYS A 62 -22.59 -38.26 16.74
C LYS A 62 -23.95 -37.57 16.68
N GLY A 63 -23.95 -36.25 16.56
CA GLY A 63 -25.16 -35.47 16.29
C GLY A 63 -25.78 -35.79 14.93
N GLU A 64 -27.11 -35.69 14.84
CA GLU A 64 -27.89 -35.96 13.64
C GLU A 64 -27.58 -34.98 12.51
N LYS A 65 -27.66 -35.46 11.27
CA LYS A 65 -27.32 -34.71 10.06
C LYS A 65 -28.47 -33.78 9.68
N GLY A 66 -28.22 -32.46 9.69
CA GLY A 66 -29.18 -31.46 9.20
C GLY A 66 -29.56 -31.69 7.73
N GLU A 67 -30.82 -31.39 7.40
CA GLU A 67 -31.37 -31.55 6.06
C GLU A 67 -30.69 -30.64 5.04
N LYS A 68 -30.58 -31.15 3.80
CA LYS A 68 -29.88 -30.47 2.71
C LYS A 68 -30.75 -29.36 2.14
N GLY A 69 -30.29 -28.11 2.23
CA GLY A 69 -30.96 -26.95 1.62
C GLY A 69 -31.17 -27.12 0.10
N GLU A 70 -32.29 -26.60 -0.38
CA GLU A 70 -32.69 -26.67 -1.79
C GLU A 70 -31.71 -25.92 -2.71
N LYS A 71 -31.52 -26.46 -3.91
CA LYS A 71 -30.57 -25.97 -4.90
C LYS A 71 -31.14 -24.74 -5.59
N GLY A 72 -30.48 -23.59 -5.40
CA GLY A 72 -30.82 -22.35 -6.11
C GLY A 72 -30.74 -22.52 -7.64
N GLU A 73 -31.71 -21.93 -8.33
CA GLU A 73 -31.94 -22.03 -9.77
C GLU A 73 -30.75 -21.52 -10.61
N THR A 74 -30.51 -22.20 -11.73
CA THR A 74 -29.50 -21.86 -12.73
C THR A 74 -29.98 -20.77 -13.69
N GLY A 75 -29.13 -19.75 -13.89
CA GLY A 75 -28.95 -19.11 -15.20
C GLY A 75 -28.61 -17.63 -15.18
N ILE A 76 -27.40 -17.24 -15.63
CA ILE A 76 -27.17 -16.43 -16.85
C ILE A 76 -25.82 -16.86 -17.46
N THR A 77 -25.85 -17.09 -18.76
CA THR A 77 -24.76 -17.43 -19.67
C THR A 77 -23.54 -16.49 -19.61
N SER A 78 -22.35 -17.06 -19.36
CA SER A 78 -21.01 -16.59 -19.71
C SER A 78 -20.71 -15.07 -19.60
N ALA A 79 -20.68 -14.53 -18.39
CA ALA A 79 -20.02 -13.25 -18.11
C ALA A 79 -18.55 -13.51 -17.73
N LYS A 80 -17.61 -12.77 -18.33
CA LYS A 80 -16.18 -12.79 -17.95
C LYS A 80 -16.09 -12.60 -16.43
N SER A 81 -15.66 -13.63 -15.70
CA SER A 81 -15.67 -13.68 -14.23
C SER A 81 -14.55 -12.87 -13.57
N GLY A 82 -13.96 -11.91 -14.28
CA GLY A 82 -12.86 -11.08 -13.80
C GLY A 82 -13.30 -9.64 -13.69
N GLY A 83 -13.56 -9.16 -12.49
CA GLY A 83 -13.74 -7.74 -12.23
C GLY A 83 -12.95 -7.32 -11.00
N VAL A 84 -12.31 -6.15 -11.04
CA VAL A 84 -11.59 -5.62 -9.87
C VAL A 84 -11.94 -4.16 -9.63
N VAL A 85 -12.07 -3.82 -8.34
CA VAL A 85 -12.33 -2.46 -7.86
C VAL A 85 -11.07 -1.90 -7.18
N TYR A 86 -10.71 -0.68 -7.55
CA TYR A 86 -9.63 0.06 -6.92
C TYR A 86 -10.01 1.52 -6.71
N THR A 87 -9.39 2.17 -5.73
CA THR A 87 -9.57 3.61 -5.50
C THR A 87 -8.41 4.35 -6.15
N ARG A 88 -8.72 5.41 -6.89
CA ARG A 88 -7.76 6.37 -7.42
C ARG A 88 -7.77 7.61 -6.53
N TRP A 89 -6.78 7.71 -5.65
CA TRP A 89 -6.65 8.82 -4.71
C TRP A 89 -6.11 10.07 -5.38
N GLY A 90 -6.69 11.22 -5.05
CA GLY A 90 -6.33 12.52 -5.61
C GLY A 90 -6.97 12.85 -6.96
N ARG A 91 -7.90 12.04 -7.46
CA ARG A 91 -8.63 12.30 -8.71
C ARG A 91 -10.12 12.06 -8.53
N LYS A 92 -10.92 12.77 -9.33
CA LYS A 92 -12.38 12.62 -9.37
C LYS A 92 -12.89 11.68 -10.47
N SER A 93 -11.98 11.18 -11.31
CA SER A 93 -12.29 10.37 -12.49
C SER A 93 -11.38 9.15 -12.63
N CYS A 94 -11.88 8.11 -13.28
CA CYS A 94 -11.12 6.89 -13.59
C CYS A 94 -10.28 7.05 -14.87
N PRO A 95 -9.17 6.31 -15.01
CA PRO A 95 -8.41 6.27 -16.25
C PRO A 95 -9.22 5.61 -17.38
N THR A 96 -8.80 5.86 -18.62
CA THR A 96 -9.42 5.27 -19.81
C THR A 96 -9.43 3.74 -19.71
N GLY A 97 -10.59 3.12 -19.92
CA GLY A 97 -10.77 1.67 -19.83
C GLY A 97 -11.25 1.17 -18.46
N ALA A 98 -11.37 2.05 -17.46
CA ALA A 98 -12.04 1.77 -16.20
C ALA A 98 -13.32 2.61 -16.07
N GLN A 99 -14.38 1.98 -15.55
CA GLN A 99 -15.65 2.62 -15.25
C GLN A 99 -15.59 3.31 -13.88
N LEU A 100 -16.10 4.54 -13.79
CA LEU A 100 -16.35 5.18 -12.52
C LEU A 100 -17.55 4.52 -11.82
N VAL A 101 -17.31 3.97 -10.63
CA VAL A 101 -18.36 3.48 -9.74
C VAL A 101 -18.97 4.67 -9.00
N TYR A 102 -18.12 5.45 -8.31
CA TYR A 102 -18.50 6.73 -7.73
C TYR A 102 -17.28 7.62 -7.49
N GLU A 103 -17.55 8.92 -7.41
CA GLU A 103 -16.60 9.94 -6.95
C GLU A 103 -16.90 10.29 -5.49
N GLY A 104 -15.86 10.58 -4.71
CA GLY A 104 -15.98 10.87 -3.30
C GLY A 104 -14.96 11.87 -2.77
N ILE A 105 -15.03 12.04 -1.45
CA ILE A 105 -14.10 12.82 -0.65
C ILE A 105 -13.32 11.83 0.21
N THR A 106 -12.00 11.97 0.23
CA THR A 106 -11.17 11.09 1.06
C THR A 106 -11.34 11.47 2.53
N GLY A 107 -11.58 10.46 3.37
CA GLY A 107 -11.72 10.59 4.81
C GLY A 107 -10.79 9.67 5.59
N GLY A 108 -10.57 9.99 6.84
CA GLY A 108 -9.77 9.21 7.80
C GLY A 108 -9.82 9.82 9.20
N SER A 109 -9.00 9.31 10.11
CA SER A 109 -8.90 9.84 11.48
C SER A 109 -8.09 11.14 11.52
N SER A 110 -8.34 12.01 12.50
CA SER A 110 -7.56 13.26 12.67
C SER A 110 -6.12 12.94 13.04
N TYR A 111 -5.17 13.74 12.53
CA TYR A 111 -3.73 13.62 12.83
C TYR A 111 -3.39 13.61 14.33
N SER A 112 -4.23 14.23 15.17
CA SER A 112 -4.00 14.35 16.61
C SER A 112 -4.62 13.21 17.43
N GLN A 113 -5.45 12.37 16.82
CA GLN A 113 -6.16 11.28 17.49
C GLN A 113 -5.33 9.99 17.42
N SER A 114 -5.07 9.39 18.59
CA SER A 114 -4.30 8.14 18.71
C SER A 114 -5.12 6.85 18.53
N GLY A 115 -6.43 6.97 18.32
CA GLY A 115 -7.35 5.84 18.12
C GLY A 115 -8.24 6.01 16.88
N GLY A 116 -9.12 5.06 16.64
CA GLY A 116 -10.03 5.04 15.49
C GLY A 116 -9.48 4.24 14.30
N GLY A 117 -9.84 4.65 13.08
CA GLY A 117 -9.46 3.96 11.85
C GLY A 117 -8.07 4.35 11.33
N ALA A 118 -7.26 3.37 10.93
CA ALA A 118 -5.94 3.60 10.35
C ALA A 118 -5.95 3.79 8.82
N ASN A 119 -7.01 3.35 8.14
CA ASN A 119 -7.11 3.44 6.69
C ASN A 119 -7.75 4.77 6.23
N TYR A 120 -7.44 5.16 5.01
CA TYR A 120 -8.22 6.15 4.28
C TYR A 120 -9.45 5.49 3.66
N VAL A 121 -10.56 6.22 3.57
CA VAL A 121 -11.81 5.74 2.97
C VAL A 121 -12.28 6.76 1.95
N CYS A 122 -12.81 6.29 0.81
CA CYS A 122 -13.46 7.17 -0.15
C CYS A 122 -14.93 7.33 0.22
N LEU A 123 -15.31 8.48 0.78
CA LEU A 123 -16.67 8.75 1.21
C LEU A 123 -17.51 9.26 0.03
N PRO A 124 -18.71 8.71 -0.22
CA PRO A 124 -19.64 9.30 -1.18
C PRO A 124 -19.98 10.74 -0.84
N LYS A 125 -20.18 11.59 -1.86
CA LYS A 125 -20.55 13.00 -1.66
C LYS A 125 -21.94 13.19 -1.03
N VAL A 126 -22.82 12.21 -1.18
CA VAL A 126 -24.17 12.20 -0.62
C VAL A 126 -24.27 10.99 0.32
N PRO A 127 -24.11 11.18 1.65
CA PRO A 127 -24.25 10.10 2.61
C PRO A 127 -25.70 9.70 2.82
N GLN A 128 -25.92 8.45 3.23
CA GLN A 128 -27.21 7.93 3.69
C GLN A 128 -27.08 7.52 5.16
N TYR A 129 -28.08 7.83 5.97
CA TYR A 129 -28.08 7.57 7.41
C TYR A 129 -29.26 6.68 7.79
N MET A 130 -29.02 5.71 8.67
CA MET A 130 -30.05 4.81 9.18
C MET A 130 -30.67 5.29 10.50
N SER A 131 -29.98 6.15 11.25
CA SER A 131 -30.40 6.64 12.57
C SER A 131 -29.83 8.02 12.86
N THR A 132 -30.53 8.78 13.69
CA THR A 132 -30.10 10.08 14.23
C THR A 132 -29.51 9.97 15.64
N HIS A 133 -29.55 8.79 16.27
CA HIS A 133 -29.02 8.57 17.60
C HIS A 133 -27.48 8.64 17.61
N VAL A 134 -26.90 9.40 18.54
CA VAL A 134 -25.45 9.55 18.70
C VAL A 134 -24.97 8.72 19.90
N PRO A 135 -24.16 7.66 19.68
CA PRO A 135 -23.62 6.85 20.77
C PRO A 135 -22.64 7.64 21.66
N PRO A 136 -22.63 7.39 22.98
CA PRO A 136 -21.77 8.11 23.93
C PRO A 136 -20.27 7.82 23.74
N PHE A 137 -19.91 6.65 23.18
CA PHE A 137 -18.54 6.27 22.84
C PHE A 137 -18.47 5.99 21.33
N HIS A 138 -17.59 6.70 20.62
CA HIS A 138 -17.54 6.66 19.16
C HIS A 138 -16.12 6.95 18.64
N SER A 139 -15.90 6.68 17.35
CA SER A 139 -14.72 7.12 16.59
C SER A 139 -15.11 8.21 15.61
N TYR A 140 -14.17 9.07 15.24
CA TYR A 140 -14.41 10.16 14.29
C TYR A 140 -13.99 9.79 12.87
N MET A 141 -14.67 10.40 11.90
CA MET A 141 -14.30 10.40 10.50
C MET A 141 -14.13 11.86 10.07
N HIS A 142 -12.90 12.24 9.71
CA HIS A 142 -12.53 13.58 9.24
C HIS A 142 -12.30 13.56 7.74
N GLY A 143 -12.50 14.70 7.07
CA GLY A 143 -11.99 14.90 5.72
C GLY A 143 -10.46 14.89 5.70
N SER A 144 -9.87 14.58 4.55
CA SER A 144 -8.41 14.56 4.42
C SER A 144 -7.84 15.72 3.61
N GLU A 145 -6.61 16.13 3.91
CA GLU A 145 -5.93 17.28 3.28
C GLU A 145 -4.53 16.95 2.77
N TYR A 146 -4.12 17.65 1.72
CA TYR A 146 -2.72 17.66 1.29
C TYR A 146 -1.87 18.57 2.19
N GLN A 147 -0.80 18.03 2.75
CA GLN A 147 0.05 18.76 3.68
C GLN A 147 1.50 18.86 3.19
N ASN A 148 2.03 20.09 3.19
CA ASN A 148 3.38 20.42 2.71
C ASN A 148 3.69 19.88 1.30
N VAL A 149 2.74 20.06 0.36
CA VAL A 149 2.85 19.50 -0.99
C VAL A 149 3.27 20.50 -2.07
N ASN A 150 3.28 21.81 -1.77
CA ASN A 150 3.43 22.87 -2.79
C ASN A 150 4.73 22.82 -3.59
N GLY A 151 5.78 22.17 -3.08
CA GLY A 151 7.03 21.97 -3.83
C GLY A 151 6.92 20.99 -5.00
N ILE A 152 5.91 20.11 -5.01
CA ILE A 152 5.63 19.15 -6.09
C ILE A 152 4.29 19.46 -6.75
N TRP A 153 3.30 19.87 -5.96
CA TRP A 153 1.95 20.20 -6.39
C TRP A 153 1.58 21.64 -5.99
N PRO A 154 1.96 22.65 -6.80
CA PRO A 154 1.73 24.05 -6.47
C PRO A 154 0.24 24.35 -6.22
N GLY A 155 -0.05 25.05 -5.12
CA GLY A 155 -1.39 25.48 -4.76
C GLY A 155 -2.32 24.37 -4.28
N LYS A 156 -1.77 23.23 -3.83
CA LYS A 156 -2.58 22.10 -3.33
C LYS A 156 -2.59 21.95 -1.81
N HIS A 157 -1.69 22.62 -1.10
CA HIS A 157 -1.66 22.58 0.37
C HIS A 157 -3.01 23.00 0.99
N ASN A 158 -3.43 22.28 2.03
CA ASN A 158 -4.73 22.40 2.73
C ASN A 158 -5.96 22.07 1.89
N HIS A 159 -5.80 21.70 0.62
CA HIS A 159 -6.94 21.25 -0.15
C HIS A 159 -7.34 19.83 0.22
N ASN A 160 -8.66 19.61 0.32
CA ASN A 160 -9.19 18.27 0.51
C ASN A 160 -8.89 17.37 -0.68
N VAL A 161 -8.56 16.12 -0.38
CA VAL A 161 -8.17 15.09 -1.34
C VAL A 161 -9.42 14.40 -1.93
N PRO A 162 -9.71 14.56 -3.23
CA PRO A 162 -10.78 13.80 -3.88
C PRO A 162 -10.37 12.33 -4.06
N CYS A 163 -11.37 11.48 -4.30
CA CYS A 163 -11.14 10.08 -4.67
C CYS A 163 -12.16 9.63 -5.72
N ALA A 164 -11.75 8.66 -6.54
CA ALA A 164 -12.62 7.98 -7.49
C ALA A 164 -12.51 6.49 -7.28
N VAL A 165 -13.64 5.81 -7.10
CA VAL A 165 -13.68 4.34 -7.06
C VAL A 165 -13.94 3.83 -8.47
N CYS A 166 -13.00 3.04 -8.97
CA CYS A 166 -12.93 2.58 -10.34
C CYS A 166 -13.13 1.08 -10.41
N TYR A 167 -13.82 0.64 -11.45
CA TYR A 167 -14.09 -0.76 -11.74
C TYR A 167 -13.64 -1.09 -13.16
N THR A 168 -13.02 -2.26 -13.32
CA THR A 168 -12.70 -2.81 -14.64
C THR A 168 -13.18 -4.25 -14.71
N SER A 169 -13.98 -4.55 -15.73
CA SER A 169 -14.60 -5.88 -15.96
C SER A 169 -13.75 -6.82 -16.81
N THR A 170 -12.54 -6.40 -17.17
CA THR A 170 -11.62 -7.18 -18.00
C THR A 170 -10.38 -7.65 -17.23
N LYS A 171 -10.33 -7.36 -15.94
CA LYS A 171 -9.19 -7.59 -15.04
C LYS A 171 -9.69 -8.25 -13.77
N SER A 172 -8.88 -9.09 -13.16
CA SER A 172 -9.25 -9.88 -11.99
C SER A 172 -8.51 -9.47 -10.72
N VAL A 173 -7.38 -8.76 -10.84
CA VAL A 173 -6.54 -8.38 -9.68
C VAL A 173 -6.04 -6.95 -9.78
N LYS A 174 -5.78 -6.34 -8.61
CA LYS A 174 -5.10 -5.05 -8.46
C LYS A 174 -3.82 -5.21 -7.66
N LEU A 175 -2.83 -4.39 -7.98
CA LEU A 175 -1.55 -4.33 -7.28
C LEU A 175 -1.06 -2.89 -7.20
N MET A 176 -0.74 -2.42 -6.00
CA MET A 176 0.02 -1.19 -5.81
C MET A 176 1.49 -1.56 -5.61
N ILE A 177 2.38 -0.93 -6.38
CA ILE A 177 3.83 -1.15 -6.29
C ILE A 177 4.48 0.18 -5.85
N PRO A 178 5.02 0.26 -4.62
CA PRO A 178 5.75 1.44 -4.17
C PRO A 178 7.14 1.49 -4.84
N ALA A 179 7.73 2.69 -4.85
CA ALA A 179 9.01 3.03 -5.46
C ALA A 179 9.13 2.71 -6.97
N ARG A 180 8.00 2.63 -7.68
CA ARG A 180 7.92 2.35 -9.13
C ARG A 180 6.89 3.25 -9.78
N THR A 181 7.11 3.60 -11.05
CA THR A 181 6.14 4.33 -11.90
C THR A 181 5.65 3.48 -13.09
N SER A 182 6.08 2.22 -13.15
CA SER A 182 5.79 1.27 -14.21
C SER A 182 5.35 -0.07 -13.65
N CYS A 183 4.37 -0.68 -14.32
CA CYS A 183 3.86 -2.00 -13.98
C CYS A 183 4.78 -3.11 -14.52
N PRO A 184 4.74 -4.33 -13.95
CA PRO A 184 5.42 -5.48 -14.52
C PRO A 184 4.92 -5.77 -15.94
N SER A 185 5.72 -6.45 -16.74
CA SER A 185 5.28 -6.91 -18.07
C SER A 185 3.96 -7.67 -17.98
N SER A 186 3.07 -7.49 -18.96
CA SER A 186 1.68 -8.00 -19.01
C SER A 186 0.65 -7.35 -18.07
N TRP A 187 1.06 -6.46 -17.17
CA TRP A 187 0.12 -5.70 -16.33
C TRP A 187 -0.27 -4.39 -16.99
N THR A 188 -1.51 -3.97 -16.78
CA THR A 188 -2.02 -2.67 -17.22
C THR A 188 -1.77 -1.65 -16.13
N ARG A 189 -1.20 -0.49 -16.48
CA ARG A 189 -1.08 0.64 -15.57
C ARG A 189 -2.38 1.41 -15.54
N GLU A 190 -3.00 1.50 -14.37
CA GLU A 190 -4.18 2.33 -14.15
C GLU A 190 -3.77 3.78 -13.89
N TYR A 191 -2.86 3.99 -12.95
CA TYR A 191 -2.27 5.30 -12.69
C TYR A 191 -0.94 5.18 -11.93
N LYS A 192 -0.19 6.28 -11.86
CA LYS A 192 1.04 6.41 -11.08
C LYS A 192 1.02 7.72 -10.30
N GLY A 193 1.88 7.80 -9.30
CA GLY A 193 1.98 8.99 -8.48
C GLY A 193 2.99 8.85 -7.36
N TYR A 194 2.65 9.40 -6.20
CA TYR A 194 3.50 9.42 -5.03
C TYR A 194 2.89 8.61 -3.89
N LEU A 195 3.75 7.86 -3.22
CA LEU A 195 3.37 7.17 -2.01
C LEU A 195 3.25 8.19 -0.88
N MET A 196 2.08 8.25 -0.28
CA MET A 196 1.76 9.23 0.76
C MET A 196 1.15 8.54 1.98
N SER A 197 1.35 9.15 3.15
CA SER A 197 0.78 8.71 4.42
C SER A 197 0.77 9.87 5.42
N GLU A 198 0.45 9.59 6.68
CA GLU A 198 0.53 10.53 7.79
C GLU A 198 1.99 10.91 8.12
N ARG A 199 2.19 12.05 8.78
CA ARG A 199 3.51 12.51 9.22
C ARG A 199 4.02 11.64 10.36
N HIS A 200 5.27 11.18 10.24
CA HIS A 200 5.91 10.25 11.18
C HIS A 200 6.00 10.70 12.66
N ILE A 201 5.77 11.99 12.98
CA ILE A 201 5.75 12.48 14.37
C ILE A 201 4.35 12.67 14.94
N HIS A 202 3.31 12.46 14.14
CA HIS A 202 1.94 12.56 14.61
C HIS A 202 1.54 11.26 15.33
N PRO A 203 0.70 11.33 16.38
CA PRO A 203 0.32 10.19 17.22
C PRO A 203 -0.63 9.18 16.53
N ARG A 204 -0.83 9.31 15.22
CA ARG A 204 -1.75 8.51 14.41
C ARG A 204 -0.98 7.62 13.44
N ASN A 205 -1.39 6.36 13.32
CA ASN A 205 -0.96 5.50 12.23
C ASN A 205 -1.88 5.62 11.01
N ALA A 206 -1.30 5.65 9.81
CA ALA A 206 -2.04 5.60 8.56
C ALA A 206 -1.41 4.61 7.57
N VAL A 207 -2.24 4.00 6.73
CA VAL A 207 -1.78 3.15 5.62
C VAL A 207 -1.07 3.99 4.55
N TYR A 208 -0.14 3.37 3.83
CA TYR A 208 0.50 3.99 2.68
C TYR A 208 -0.40 3.89 1.45
N GLU A 209 -0.79 5.02 0.89
CA GLU A 209 -1.62 5.08 -0.31
C GLU A 209 -0.88 5.68 -1.49
N CYS A 210 -1.24 5.22 -2.69
CA CYS A 210 -0.74 5.79 -3.93
C CYS A 210 -1.65 6.93 -4.38
N VAL A 211 -1.17 8.17 -4.26
CA VAL A 211 -1.90 9.37 -4.69
C VAL A 211 -1.41 9.79 -6.07
N ASP A 212 -2.34 10.02 -6.99
CA ASP A 212 -2.07 10.31 -8.40
C ASP A 212 -1.10 11.48 -8.61
N GLU A 213 -0.22 11.39 -9.61
CA GLU A 213 0.80 12.40 -9.90
C GLU A 213 0.23 13.77 -10.25
N ALA A 214 -1.01 13.82 -10.77
CA ALA A 214 -1.70 15.03 -11.17
C ALA A 214 -2.95 15.25 -10.31
N PRO A 215 -2.82 15.60 -9.03
CA PRO A 215 -3.94 15.65 -8.12
C PRO A 215 -4.90 16.80 -8.42
N GLU A 216 -6.17 16.52 -8.19
CA GLU A 216 -7.26 17.48 -8.16
C GLU A 216 -7.55 17.88 -6.69
N SER A 217 -8.43 18.86 -6.53
CA SER A 217 -8.87 19.33 -5.20
C SER A 217 -10.39 19.38 -5.15
N ILE A 218 -10.95 19.31 -3.95
CA ILE A 218 -12.35 19.70 -3.74
C ILE A 218 -12.46 21.23 -3.81
N ALA A 219 -13.53 21.72 -4.46
CA ALA A 219 -13.76 23.15 -4.58
C ALA A 219 -14.13 23.76 -3.22
N GLY A 220 -13.59 24.94 -2.92
CA GLY A 220 -13.87 25.65 -1.66
C GLY A 220 -13.16 25.10 -0.41
N SER A 221 -12.42 23.99 -0.50
CA SER A 221 -11.79 23.34 0.66
C SER A 221 -10.34 23.78 0.90
N HIS A 222 -10.00 25.06 0.78
CA HIS A 222 -8.61 25.55 0.87
C HIS A 222 -8.19 25.98 2.28
N SER A 223 -9.14 25.96 3.23
CA SER A 223 -8.91 26.24 4.64
C SER A 223 -8.26 25.06 5.33
N ASN A 224 -7.33 25.30 6.23
CA ASN A 224 -6.76 24.26 7.07
C ASN A 224 -7.81 23.73 8.06
N ALA A 225 -8.20 22.48 7.91
CA ALA A 225 -9.15 21.75 8.73
C ALA A 225 -8.48 20.74 9.67
N ASP A 226 -7.18 20.46 9.47
CA ASP A 226 -6.36 19.58 10.31
C ASP A 226 -7.04 18.22 10.60
N GLY A 227 -7.61 17.64 9.55
CA GLY A 227 -8.28 16.34 9.57
C GLY A 227 -7.30 15.18 9.41
N ALA A 228 -7.59 14.29 8.47
CA ALA A 228 -6.66 13.24 8.06
C ALA A 228 -5.62 13.80 7.07
N LEU A 229 -4.33 13.53 7.23
CA LEU A 229 -3.33 14.27 6.45
C LEU A 229 -2.55 13.38 5.48
N PHE A 230 -2.32 13.88 4.27
CA PHE A 230 -1.44 13.28 3.28
C PHE A 230 -0.13 14.06 3.19
N PHE A 231 0.94 13.43 3.66
CA PHE A 231 2.33 13.86 3.48
C PHE A 231 3.06 12.94 2.51
N PHE A 232 4.03 13.51 1.79
CA PHE A 232 4.97 12.73 1.00
C PHE A 232 5.82 11.82 1.89
N VAL A 233 6.04 10.58 1.46
CA VAL A 233 6.92 9.63 2.16
C VAL A 233 8.33 9.74 1.61
N LEU A 234 9.31 9.90 2.50
CA LEU A 234 10.72 9.98 2.17
C LEU A 234 11.45 8.70 2.58
N THR A 235 12.45 8.33 1.79
CA THR A 235 13.42 7.27 2.09
C THR A 235 14.44 7.69 3.16
N THR A 236 14.74 6.80 4.11
CA THR A 236 15.70 7.07 5.21
C THR A 236 17.02 6.32 5.09
N CYS A 237 17.17 5.38 4.14
CA CYS A 237 18.31 4.46 4.03
C CYS A 237 18.64 3.68 5.32
N ASN A 238 17.71 3.63 6.27
CA ASN A 238 17.82 2.80 7.47
C ASN A 238 17.08 1.48 7.22
N GLY A 239 17.83 0.40 7.04
CA GLY A 239 17.30 -0.91 6.61
C GLY A 239 16.98 -1.01 5.11
N LEU A 240 16.85 0.12 4.40
CA LEU A 240 16.80 0.15 2.93
C LEU A 240 18.23 0.22 2.35
N PRO A 241 18.57 -0.62 1.36
CA PRO A 241 19.88 -0.55 0.70
C PRO A 241 19.99 0.70 -0.16
N CYS A 242 21.09 1.44 0.02
CA CYS A 242 21.38 2.66 -0.73
C CYS A 242 22.81 2.56 -1.30
N PRO A 243 22.98 2.28 -2.61
CA PRO A 243 21.98 2.14 -3.69
C PRO A 243 21.13 0.84 -3.65
N PRO A 244 19.98 0.76 -4.38
CA PRO A 244 19.48 1.73 -5.37
C PRO A 244 18.59 2.84 -4.82
N TYR A 245 18.19 2.78 -3.54
CA TYR A 245 17.47 3.88 -2.91
C TYR A 245 18.43 5.05 -2.62
N VAL A 246 17.88 6.25 -2.53
CA VAL A 246 18.60 7.48 -2.22
C VAL A 246 17.94 8.12 -1.02
N VAL A 247 18.69 8.55 -0.02
CA VAL A 247 18.14 9.20 1.20
C VAL A 247 17.39 10.48 0.85
N ASN A 248 16.35 10.82 1.63
CA ASN A 248 15.54 12.03 1.48
C ASN A 248 14.89 12.18 0.09
N ARG A 249 14.59 11.05 -0.56
CA ARG A 249 13.90 11.03 -1.86
C ARG A 249 12.43 10.68 -1.63
N VAL A 250 11.53 11.46 -2.24
CA VAL A 250 10.09 11.16 -2.21
C VAL A 250 9.83 9.86 -2.96
N ILE A 251 9.08 8.95 -2.34
CA ILE A 251 8.74 7.64 -2.89
C ILE A 251 7.59 7.77 -3.89
N THR A 252 7.78 7.21 -5.09
CA THR A 252 6.75 7.10 -6.11
C THR A 252 5.92 5.82 -5.93
N CYS A 253 4.83 5.69 -6.67
CA CYS A 253 4.02 4.47 -6.70
C CYS A 253 3.30 4.31 -8.04
N VAL A 254 2.85 3.09 -8.30
CA VAL A 254 2.01 2.77 -9.45
C VAL A 254 0.93 1.77 -9.04
N VAL A 255 -0.29 1.97 -9.55
CA VAL A 255 -1.39 1.02 -9.40
C VAL A 255 -1.61 0.32 -10.74
N CYS A 256 -1.63 -1.01 -10.68
CA CYS A 256 -1.66 -1.90 -11.82
C CYS A 256 -2.81 -2.89 -11.69
N THR A 257 -3.36 -3.33 -12.82
CA THR A 257 -4.35 -4.40 -12.88
C THR A 257 -3.92 -5.48 -13.87
N LYS A 258 -4.48 -6.68 -13.70
CA LYS A 258 -4.30 -7.80 -14.64
C LYS A 258 -5.57 -8.61 -14.77
#